data_AF-K1ZGR3-F1
#
_entry.id   AF-K1ZGR3-F1
#
_cell.length_a   1.000
_cell.length_b   1.000
_cell.length_c   1.000
_cell.angle_alpha   90.00
_cell.angle_beta   90.00
_cell.angle_gamma   90.00
#
_symmetry.space_group_name_H-M   'P 1'
#
loop_
_entity.id
_entity.type
_entity.pdbx_description
1 polymer ?
#
loop_
_entity_poly.entity_id
_entity_poly.type
_entity_poly.pdbx_seq_one_letter_code
_entity_poly.pdbx_strand_id
1 'polypeptide(L)'
;MLVPADGDYGYTGKIYANTRVLWRTEQKLAAAPEGRIRFPAAYREWIEAVYQNEPWDGEPEAITIAAEQFCDELLVSRYKALMLINSAINPFADTDETVAAITRDSEMSLTLIPFTDTGQGRQLLDGEAVPGLDEFQRAEVLAMNSIGVPSRWAHWLVDVTEKDEEGRYWLAMDKDEEGFVMERGKLILRYHRDTGLERTT
;
A
#
# COMPACT_ATOMS: atom_id res chain seq x y z
N MET A 1 -10.00 -22.10 -9.98
CA MET A 1 -9.12 -22.68 -8.95
C MET A 1 -8.13 -21.60 -8.59
N LEU A 2 -8.23 -21.03 -7.39
CA LEU A 2 -7.53 -19.79 -6.98
C LEU A 2 -6.22 -20.04 -6.23
N VAL A 3 -5.73 -21.29 -6.20
CA VAL A 3 -4.57 -21.62 -5.37
C VAL A 3 -3.56 -22.50 -6.12
N PRO A 4 -2.29 -22.09 -6.18
CA PRO A 4 -1.20 -22.86 -6.78
C PRO A 4 -0.74 -24.00 -5.87
N ALA A 5 -0.56 -25.20 -6.44
CA ALA A 5 -0.12 -26.40 -5.71
C ALA A 5 1.37 -26.36 -5.30
N ASP A 6 2.15 -25.46 -5.90
CA ASP A 6 3.59 -25.28 -5.72
C ASP A 6 3.94 -24.19 -4.68
N GLY A 7 2.94 -23.54 -4.09
CA GLY A 7 3.17 -22.47 -3.11
C GLY A 7 3.49 -21.11 -3.71
N ASP A 8 3.34 -20.93 -5.03
CA ASP A 8 3.54 -19.63 -5.69
C ASP A 8 2.31 -18.71 -5.57
N TYR A 9 2.19 -18.01 -4.45
CA TYR A 9 1.07 -17.09 -4.19
C TYR A 9 1.03 -15.83 -5.08
N GLY A 10 1.90 -15.70 -6.09
CA GLY A 10 1.88 -14.62 -7.06
C GLY A 10 1.78 -13.23 -6.42
N TYR A 11 0.74 -12.45 -6.77
CA TYR A 11 0.50 -11.12 -6.20
C TYR A 11 0.08 -11.16 -4.73
N THR A 12 -0.60 -12.21 -4.27
CA THR A 12 -1.00 -12.35 -2.86
C THR A 12 0.23 -12.50 -1.97
N GLY A 13 1.28 -13.19 -2.44
CA GLY A 13 2.57 -13.28 -1.74
C GLY A 13 3.30 -11.94 -1.61
N LYS A 14 3.02 -10.96 -2.49
CA LYS A 14 3.55 -9.59 -2.37
C LYS A 14 2.86 -8.76 -1.30
N ILE A 15 1.63 -9.12 -0.94
CA ILE A 15 0.84 -8.45 0.11
C ILE A 15 1.08 -9.15 1.46
N TYR A 16 1.15 -10.48 1.44
CA TYR A 16 1.38 -11.32 2.61
C TYR A 16 2.73 -12.02 2.47
N ALA A 17 3.79 -11.37 2.96
CA ALA A 17 5.15 -11.85 2.82
C ALA A 17 5.42 -13.20 3.51
N ASN A 18 4.64 -13.54 4.56
CA ASN A 18 4.72 -14.86 5.18
C ASN A 18 3.87 -15.89 4.40
N THR A 19 4.43 -16.39 3.31
CA THR A 19 3.79 -17.39 2.44
C THR A 19 3.56 -18.74 3.15
N ARG A 20 4.37 -19.08 4.15
CA ARG A 20 4.16 -20.26 5.01
C ARG A 20 2.85 -20.19 5.78
N VAL A 21 2.50 -19.02 6.31
CA VAL A 21 1.20 -18.82 6.99
C VAL A 21 0.04 -19.01 6.01
N LEU A 22 0.16 -18.53 4.77
CA LEU A 22 -0.86 -18.74 3.73
C LEU A 22 -1.05 -20.23 3.44
N TRP A 23 0.05 -20.94 3.19
CA TRP A 23 0.02 -22.37 2.88
C TRP A 23 -0.56 -23.22 4.01
N ARG A 24 -0.12 -22.99 5.24
CA ARG A 24 -0.64 -23.72 6.41
C ARG A 24 -2.12 -23.44 6.65
N THR A 25 -2.56 -22.20 6.41
CA THR A 25 -3.97 -21.83 6.50
C THR A 25 -4.78 -22.55 5.43
N GLU A 26 -4.28 -22.62 4.19
CA GLU A 26 -4.90 -23.40 3.12
C GLU A 26 -5.05 -24.88 3.51
N GLN A 27 -4.00 -25.52 4.01
CA GLN A 27 -4.04 -26.92 4.42
C GLN A 27 -5.10 -27.16 5.53
N LYS A 28 -5.23 -26.25 6.48
CA LYS A 28 -6.27 -26.32 7.52
C LYS A 28 -7.68 -26.16 6.95
N LEU A 29 -7.87 -25.26 5.99
CA LEU A 29 -9.14 -25.06 5.30
C LEU A 29 -9.53 -26.28 4.46
N ALA A 30 -8.57 -26.86 3.72
CA ALA A 30 -8.79 -28.05 2.90
C ALA A 30 -9.11 -29.29 3.75
N ALA A 31 -8.49 -29.41 4.94
CA ALA A 31 -8.74 -30.51 5.87
C ALA A 31 -10.03 -30.34 6.72
N ALA A 32 -10.73 -29.20 6.61
CA ALA A 32 -11.91 -28.94 7.42
C ALA A 32 -13.07 -29.86 7.01
N PRO A 33 -13.70 -30.58 7.96
CA PRO A 33 -14.78 -31.50 7.64
C PRO A 33 -15.97 -30.75 7.04
N GLU A 34 -16.47 -31.23 5.91
CA GLU A 34 -17.58 -30.62 5.14
C GLU A 34 -17.33 -29.17 4.70
N GLY A 35 -16.07 -28.71 4.70
CA GLY A 35 -15.74 -27.30 4.43
C GLY A 35 -16.28 -26.33 5.50
N ARG A 36 -16.60 -26.85 6.69
CA ARG A 36 -17.17 -26.08 7.80
C ARG A 36 -16.13 -25.89 8.91
N ILE A 37 -16.08 -24.67 9.41
CA ILE A 37 -15.16 -24.24 10.46
C ILE A 37 -16.00 -23.85 11.68
N ARG A 38 -15.63 -24.34 12.87
CA ARG A 38 -16.35 -24.03 14.11
C ARG A 38 -15.59 -23.00 14.92
N PHE A 39 -16.18 -21.83 15.08
CA PHE A 39 -15.65 -20.79 15.96
C PHE A 39 -16.10 -21.03 17.42
N PRO A 40 -15.25 -20.78 18.44
CA PRO A 40 -13.88 -20.26 18.38
C PRO A 40 -12.79 -21.34 18.26
N ALA A 41 -13.15 -22.63 18.32
CA ALA A 41 -12.20 -23.74 18.39
C ALA A 41 -11.18 -23.71 17.23
N ALA A 42 -11.66 -23.58 15.99
CA ALA A 42 -10.79 -23.52 14.83
C ALA A 42 -9.85 -22.31 14.85
N TYR A 43 -10.30 -21.13 15.28
CA TYR A 43 -9.41 -19.96 15.36
C TYR A 43 -8.28 -20.19 16.38
N ARG A 44 -8.63 -20.63 17.60
CA ARG A 44 -7.63 -20.82 18.66
C ARG A 44 -6.66 -21.96 18.36
N GLU A 45 -7.16 -23.06 17.82
CA GLU A 45 -6.31 -24.21 17.51
C GLU A 45 -5.44 -23.97 16.27
N TRP A 46 -5.95 -23.24 15.27
CA TRP A 46 -5.21 -23.06 14.02
C TRP A 46 -4.19 -21.94 14.10
N ILE A 47 -4.46 -20.87 14.85
CA ILE A 47 -3.53 -19.72 14.90
C ILE A 47 -2.15 -20.14 15.44
N GLU A 48 -2.10 -20.92 16.52
CA GLU A 48 -0.83 -21.38 17.08
C GLU A 48 -0.11 -22.34 16.13
N ALA A 49 -0.84 -23.29 15.54
CA ALA A 49 -0.28 -24.27 14.62
C ALA A 49 0.28 -23.62 13.34
N VAL A 50 -0.45 -22.65 12.76
CA VAL A 50 -0.06 -21.99 11.51
C VAL A 50 1.22 -21.17 11.71
N TYR A 51 1.38 -20.52 12.86
CA TYR A 51 2.51 -19.67 13.18
C TYR A 51 3.69 -20.37 13.86
N GLN A 52 3.65 -21.69 14.05
CA GLN A 52 4.78 -22.41 14.66
C GLN A 52 6.08 -22.25 13.84
N ASN A 53 7.23 -22.21 14.51
CA ASN A 53 8.51 -21.96 13.82
C ASN A 53 8.98 -23.17 13.02
N GLU A 54 8.77 -24.36 13.57
CA GLU A 54 9.19 -25.62 12.98
C GLU A 54 8.35 -25.93 11.72
N PRO A 55 8.97 -26.40 10.63
CA PRO A 55 8.24 -26.84 9.43
C PRO A 55 7.25 -27.95 9.77
N TRP A 56 6.10 -27.97 9.10
CA TRP A 56 5.16 -29.09 9.22
C TRP A 56 5.69 -30.32 8.48
N ASP A 57 5.24 -31.51 8.88
CA ASP A 57 5.52 -32.72 8.12
C ASP A 57 4.91 -32.61 6.71
N GLY A 58 5.75 -32.78 5.68
CA GLY A 58 5.34 -32.64 4.28
C GLY A 58 5.23 -31.18 3.79
N GLU A 59 5.68 -30.20 4.57
CA GLU A 59 5.80 -28.82 4.10
C GLU A 59 6.80 -28.74 2.93
N PRO A 60 6.41 -28.16 1.78
CA PRO A 60 7.31 -28.02 0.64
C PRO A 60 8.57 -27.22 0.99
N GLU A 61 9.70 -27.62 0.43
CA GLU A 61 10.98 -26.95 0.63
C GLU A 61 10.91 -25.46 0.25
N ALA A 62 10.21 -25.13 -0.84
CA ALA A 62 10.00 -23.75 -1.28
C ALA A 62 9.30 -22.87 -0.22
N ILE A 63 8.34 -23.43 0.52
CA ILE A 63 7.64 -22.73 1.60
C ILE A 63 8.56 -22.52 2.80
N THR A 64 9.40 -23.51 3.11
CA THR A 64 10.39 -23.40 4.17
C THR A 64 11.44 -22.32 3.86
N ILE A 65 11.99 -22.32 2.65
CA ILE A 65 12.94 -21.30 2.19
C ILE A 65 12.30 -19.90 2.24
N ALA A 66 11.07 -19.75 1.76
CA ALA A 66 10.36 -18.47 1.79
C ALA A 66 10.11 -17.97 3.22
N ALA A 67 9.83 -18.88 4.16
CA ALA A 67 9.67 -18.54 5.57
C ALA A 67 10.99 -18.10 6.22
N GLU A 68 12.11 -18.73 5.89
CA GLU A 68 13.44 -18.34 6.36
C GLU A 68 13.81 -16.94 5.84
N GLN A 69 13.61 -16.68 4.54
CA GLN A 69 13.80 -15.36 3.94
C GLN A 69 12.96 -14.28 4.64
N PHE A 70 11.68 -14.58 4.89
CA PHE A 70 10.80 -13.67 5.62
C PHE A 70 11.29 -13.40 7.06
N CYS A 71 11.76 -14.42 7.78
CA CYS A 71 12.33 -14.25 9.12
C CYS A 71 13.61 -13.39 9.12
N ASP A 72 14.47 -13.58 8.12
CA ASP A 72 15.67 -12.75 7.94
C ASP A 72 15.32 -11.29 7.66
N GLU A 73 14.34 -11.04 6.79
CA GLU A 73 13.84 -9.69 6.49
C GLU A 73 13.23 -9.02 7.73
N LEU A 74 12.44 -9.76 8.52
CA LEU A 74 11.90 -9.30 9.80
C LEU A 74 13.01 -8.96 10.80
N LEU A 75 14.06 -9.77 10.87
CA LEU A 75 15.20 -9.53 11.75
C LEU A 75 15.92 -8.24 11.34
N VAL A 76 16.17 -8.05 10.04
CA VAL A 76 16.77 -6.83 9.49
C VAL A 76 15.89 -5.61 9.79
N SER A 77 14.58 -5.71 9.58
CA SER A 77 13.62 -4.64 9.88
C SER A 77 13.65 -4.27 11.37
N ARG A 78 13.62 -5.27 12.26
CA ARG A 78 13.76 -5.08 13.71
C ARG A 78 15.06 -4.38 14.09
N TYR A 79 16.19 -4.77 13.51
CA TYR A 79 17.47 -4.12 13.79
C TYR A 79 17.52 -2.67 13.30
N LYS A 80 16.96 -2.39 12.11
CA LYS A 80 16.83 -1.01 11.60
C LYS A 80 15.99 -0.15 12.54
N ALA A 81 14.84 -0.67 13.00
CA ALA A 81 13.99 0.03 13.96
C ALA A 81 14.73 0.32 15.28
N LEU A 82 15.43 -0.66 15.84
CA LEU A 82 16.23 -0.47 17.06
C LEU A 82 17.36 0.55 16.87
N MET A 83 18.03 0.53 15.72
CA MET A 83 19.08 1.49 15.38
C MET A 83 18.53 2.91 15.25
N LEU A 84 17.37 3.07 14.59
CA LEU A 84 16.68 4.35 14.45
C LEU A 84 16.26 4.91 15.82
N ILE A 85 15.62 4.09 16.66
CA ILE A 85 15.26 4.48 18.04
C ILE A 85 16.51 4.94 18.79
N ASN A 86 17.59 4.17 18.76
CA ASN A 86 18.83 4.55 19.44
C ASN A 86 19.48 5.82 18.88
N SER A 87 19.35 6.09 17.58
CA SER A 87 19.84 7.32 16.95
C SER A 87 18.95 8.54 17.22
N ALA A 88 17.64 8.32 17.42
CA ALA A 88 16.64 9.33 17.76
C ALA A 88 16.65 9.70 19.26
N ILE A 89 17.32 8.92 20.12
CA ILE A 89 17.67 9.31 21.50
C ILE A 89 18.81 10.34 21.48
N ASN A 90 18.74 11.31 20.56
CA ASN A 90 19.50 12.54 20.62
C ASN A 90 18.46 13.68 20.80
N PRO A 91 18.28 14.20 22.03
CA PRO A 91 17.12 15.03 22.42
C PRO A 91 17.03 16.42 21.76
N PHE A 92 17.74 16.66 20.65
CA PHE A 92 17.83 17.96 19.98
C PHE A 92 17.62 17.91 18.45
N ALA A 93 17.27 16.77 17.87
CA ALA A 93 17.03 16.65 16.43
C ALA A 93 15.61 16.13 16.15
N ASP A 94 14.60 16.97 16.40
CA ASP A 94 13.22 16.72 15.97
C ASP A 94 13.14 16.83 14.44
N THR A 95 12.99 15.70 13.77
CA THR A 95 12.44 15.63 12.41
C THR A 95 11.32 14.61 12.43
N ASP A 96 10.07 15.10 12.45
CA ASP A 96 8.83 14.31 12.53
C ASP A 96 8.74 13.23 11.42
N GLU A 97 9.38 13.46 10.27
CA GLU A 97 9.47 12.50 9.16
C GLU A 97 10.10 11.16 9.57
N THR A 98 11.07 11.19 10.50
CA THR A 98 11.76 9.97 10.95
C THR A 98 10.86 9.11 11.84
N VAL A 99 9.93 9.72 12.59
CA VAL A 99 9.09 9.04 13.58
C VAL A 99 7.90 8.32 12.94
N ALA A 100 7.31 8.89 11.87
CA ALA A 100 6.21 8.24 11.14
C ALA A 100 6.64 6.92 10.46
N ALA A 101 7.87 6.87 9.94
CA ALA A 101 8.46 5.66 9.36
C ALA A 101 8.65 4.52 10.38
N ILE A 102 8.71 4.82 11.68
CA ILE A 102 8.99 3.85 12.76
C ILE A 102 7.75 3.04 13.16
N THR A 103 6.53 3.59 13.06
CA THR A 103 5.33 2.98 13.66
C THR A 103 4.40 2.29 12.66
N ARG A 104 4.67 2.43 11.36
CA ARG A 104 3.98 1.73 10.29
C ARG A 104 4.99 1.32 9.22
N ASP A 105 5.31 0.03 9.14
CA ASP A 105 5.93 -0.59 7.95
C ASP A 105 4.91 -0.73 6.80
N SER A 106 4.01 0.24 6.70
CA SER A 106 3.05 0.38 5.61
C SER A 106 3.75 1.20 4.53
N GLU A 107 3.78 0.69 3.30
CA GLU A 107 4.30 1.42 2.14
C GLU A 107 3.71 2.85 2.15
N MET A 108 4.53 3.86 2.49
CA MET A 108 4.04 5.23 2.71
C MET A 108 3.40 5.75 1.42
N SER A 109 2.08 5.89 1.41
CA SER A 109 1.38 6.38 0.22
C SER A 109 1.79 7.81 -0.08
N LEU A 110 2.04 8.12 -1.36
CA LEU A 110 2.22 9.49 -1.83
C LEU A 110 0.86 10.16 -1.96
N THR A 111 0.80 11.45 -1.67
CA THR A 111 -0.42 12.25 -1.84
C THR A 111 -0.46 12.85 -3.24
N LEU A 112 -1.43 12.45 -4.05
CA LEU A 112 -1.67 12.97 -5.39
C LEU A 112 -2.94 13.84 -5.39
N ILE A 113 -2.90 15.02 -6.02
CA ILE A 113 -4.04 15.90 -6.21
C ILE A 113 -4.30 16.04 -7.71
N PRO A 114 -5.34 15.36 -8.24
CA PRO A 114 -5.77 15.57 -9.61
C PRO A 114 -6.48 16.91 -9.78
N PHE A 115 -6.24 17.58 -10.89
CA PHE A 115 -6.92 18.83 -11.25
C PHE A 115 -7.05 18.97 -12.76
N THR A 116 -7.97 19.84 -13.19
CA THR A 116 -8.09 20.30 -14.58
C THR A 116 -7.73 21.77 -14.66
N ASP A 117 -6.97 22.15 -15.68
CA ASP A 117 -6.69 23.56 -15.95
C ASP A 117 -7.91 24.22 -16.60
N THR A 118 -8.41 25.26 -15.94
CA THR A 118 -9.51 26.09 -16.45
C THR A 118 -9.06 27.53 -16.59
N GLY A 119 -9.82 28.34 -17.33
CA GLY A 119 -9.57 29.79 -17.41
C GLY A 119 -9.64 30.52 -16.06
N GLN A 120 -10.15 29.87 -15.00
CA GLN A 120 -10.21 30.38 -13.63
C GLN A 120 -9.08 29.84 -12.72
N GLY A 121 -8.16 29.05 -13.27
CA GLY A 121 -7.09 28.36 -12.56
C GLY A 121 -7.37 26.87 -12.38
N ARG A 122 -6.67 26.25 -11.43
CA ARG A 122 -6.79 24.81 -11.15
C ARG A 122 -8.16 24.51 -10.55
N GLN A 123 -8.92 23.64 -11.21
CA GLN A 123 -10.18 23.11 -10.73
C GLN A 123 -10.01 21.67 -10.30
N LEU A 124 -10.49 21.32 -9.11
CA LEU A 124 -10.43 19.96 -8.57
C LEU A 124 -11.53 19.08 -9.17
N LEU A 125 -11.49 17.79 -8.87
CA LEU A 125 -12.38 16.79 -9.47
C LEU A 125 -13.85 16.97 -9.07
N ASP A 126 -14.12 17.60 -7.93
CA ASP A 126 -15.46 18.01 -7.47
C ASP A 126 -15.97 19.31 -8.09
N GLY A 127 -15.13 20.00 -8.88
CA GLY A 127 -15.46 21.26 -9.54
C GLY A 127 -15.07 22.51 -8.75
N GLU A 128 -14.44 22.39 -7.58
CA GLU A 128 -13.98 23.56 -6.82
C GLU A 128 -12.71 24.16 -7.41
N ALA A 129 -12.66 25.50 -7.49
CA ALA A 129 -11.50 26.23 -8.00
C ALA A 129 -10.56 26.62 -6.85
N VAL A 130 -9.31 26.17 -6.92
CA VAL A 130 -8.30 26.39 -5.86
C VAL A 130 -8.01 27.88 -5.57
N PRO A 131 -7.92 28.79 -6.55
CA PRO A 131 -7.55 30.20 -6.30
C PRO A 131 -8.58 31.02 -5.50
N GLY A 132 -9.78 30.49 -5.24
CA GLY A 132 -10.86 31.18 -4.54
C GLY A 132 -11.07 30.79 -3.08
N LEU A 133 -10.31 29.83 -2.55
CA LEU A 133 -10.52 29.25 -1.22
C LEU A 133 -9.74 30.01 -0.15
N ASP A 134 -10.35 30.15 1.04
CA ASP A 134 -9.61 30.60 2.23
C ASP A 134 -8.60 29.53 2.68
N GLU A 135 -7.62 29.89 3.51
CA GLU A 135 -6.53 28.98 3.91
C GLU A 135 -7.02 27.71 4.62
N PHE A 136 -8.07 27.82 5.44
CA PHE A 136 -8.61 26.69 6.20
C PHE A 136 -9.44 25.77 5.31
N GLN A 137 -10.31 26.34 4.48
CA GLN A 137 -11.10 25.65 3.47
C GLN A 137 -10.20 24.97 2.46
N ARG A 138 -9.10 25.61 2.05
CA ARG A 138 -8.14 25.02 1.13
C ARG A 138 -7.55 23.73 1.68
N ALA A 139 -7.18 23.67 2.95
CA ALA A 139 -6.64 22.45 3.54
C ALA A 139 -7.67 21.30 3.52
N GLU A 140 -8.92 21.58 3.89
CA GLU A 140 -10.01 20.60 3.89
C GLU A 140 -10.31 20.10 2.47
N VAL A 141 -10.48 21.01 1.52
CA VAL A 141 -10.81 20.71 0.13
C VAL A 141 -9.70 19.90 -0.54
N LEU A 142 -8.43 20.26 -0.30
CA LEU A 142 -7.29 19.49 -0.82
C LEU A 142 -7.21 18.10 -0.20
N ALA A 143 -7.49 17.96 1.10
CA ALA A 143 -7.54 16.65 1.74
C ALA A 143 -8.63 15.76 1.13
N MET A 144 -9.82 16.32 0.89
CA MET A 144 -10.96 15.60 0.30
C MET A 144 -10.74 15.18 -1.16
N ASN A 145 -9.93 15.94 -1.91
CA ASN A 145 -9.59 15.65 -3.30
C ASN A 145 -8.25 14.91 -3.46
N SER A 146 -7.61 14.54 -2.35
CA SER A 146 -6.34 13.82 -2.39
C SER A 146 -6.51 12.33 -2.60
N ILE A 147 -5.61 11.73 -3.38
CA ILE A 147 -5.56 10.31 -3.67
C ILE A 147 -4.23 9.76 -3.16
N GLY A 148 -4.29 8.78 -2.26
CA GLY A 148 -3.12 8.02 -1.84
C GLY A 148 -2.68 7.05 -2.94
N VAL A 149 -1.46 7.20 -3.44
CA VAL A 149 -0.88 6.30 -4.45
C VAL A 149 0.36 5.57 -3.92
N PRO A 150 0.71 4.39 -4.45
CA PRO A 150 1.87 3.63 -3.96
C PRO A 150 3.18 4.43 -4.02
N SER A 151 4.01 4.33 -2.98
CA SER A 151 5.32 5.00 -2.88
C SER A 151 6.21 4.78 -4.11
N ARG A 152 6.16 3.56 -4.66
CA ARG A 152 6.89 3.15 -5.87
C ARG A 152 6.54 3.98 -7.11
N TRP A 153 5.48 4.79 -7.11
CA TRP A 153 5.15 5.69 -8.22
C TRP A 153 6.03 6.95 -8.26
N ALA A 154 6.73 7.27 -7.17
CA ALA A 154 7.52 8.50 -7.03
C ALA A 154 8.49 8.74 -8.21
N HIS A 155 9.13 7.68 -8.72
CA HIS A 155 10.18 7.80 -9.74
C HIS A 155 9.68 8.31 -11.10
N TRP A 156 8.42 8.09 -11.45
CA TRP A 156 7.84 8.59 -12.71
C TRP A 156 6.79 9.68 -12.50
N LEU A 157 6.21 9.80 -11.29
CA LEU A 157 5.26 10.86 -10.98
C LEU A 157 5.90 12.24 -11.13
N VAL A 158 7.17 12.39 -10.73
CA VAL A 158 7.93 13.66 -10.85
C VAL A 158 8.02 14.17 -12.29
N ASP A 159 7.91 13.30 -13.29
CA ASP A 159 7.99 13.68 -14.70
C ASP A 159 6.65 14.18 -15.26
N VAL A 160 5.54 13.89 -14.57
CA VAL A 160 4.17 14.18 -15.04
C VAL A 160 3.36 15.04 -14.07
N THR A 161 3.95 15.41 -12.94
CA THR A 161 3.30 16.21 -11.89
C THR A 161 4.23 17.30 -11.37
N GLU A 162 3.64 18.31 -10.75
CA GLU A 162 4.38 19.31 -9.96
C GLU A 162 4.28 18.95 -8.48
N LYS A 163 5.40 19.00 -7.74
CA LYS A 163 5.41 18.76 -6.30
C LYS A 163 5.39 20.08 -5.54
N ASP A 164 4.46 20.24 -4.60
CA ASP A 164 4.39 21.44 -3.76
C ASP A 164 5.28 21.36 -2.50
N GLU A 165 5.33 22.45 -1.73
CA GLU A 165 6.14 22.57 -0.51
C GLU A 165 5.69 21.61 0.61
N GLU A 166 4.43 21.16 0.59
CA GLU A 166 3.88 20.15 1.50
C GLU A 166 4.09 18.71 0.97
N GLY A 167 4.78 18.56 -0.16
CA GLY A 167 5.14 17.28 -0.74
C GLY A 167 4.03 16.58 -1.52
N ARG A 168 2.96 17.30 -1.88
CA ARG A 168 1.82 16.77 -2.66
C ARG A 168 2.10 16.87 -4.15
N TYR A 169 1.75 15.82 -4.88
CA TYR A 169 1.94 15.72 -6.33
C TYR A 169 0.68 16.21 -7.07
N TRP A 170 0.80 17.29 -7.83
CA TRP A 170 -0.29 17.89 -8.59
C TRP A 170 -0.33 17.33 -10.01
N LEU A 171 -1.41 16.62 -10.35
CA LEU A 171 -1.60 15.94 -11.63
C LEU A 171 -2.66 16.64 -12.47
N ALA A 172 -2.23 17.25 -13.58
CA ALA A 172 -3.16 17.77 -14.58
C ALA A 172 -3.85 16.62 -15.33
N MET A 173 -5.18 16.66 -15.40
CA MET A 173 -6.01 15.70 -16.13
C MET A 173 -7.06 16.43 -16.96
N ASP A 174 -7.36 15.86 -18.12
CA ASP A 174 -8.43 16.30 -19.00
C ASP A 174 -9.73 15.59 -18.64
N LYS A 175 -10.85 16.31 -18.75
CA LYS A 175 -12.17 15.73 -18.52
C LYS A 175 -12.58 14.86 -19.71
N ASP A 176 -12.98 13.63 -19.42
CA ASP A 176 -13.49 12.65 -20.38
C ASP A 176 -15.00 12.38 -20.12
N GLU A 177 -15.67 11.61 -20.99
CA GLU A 177 -17.10 11.29 -20.86
C GLU A 177 -17.43 10.59 -19.54
N GLU A 178 -16.55 9.72 -19.06
CA GLU A 178 -16.77 8.90 -17.85
C GLU A 178 -15.94 9.37 -16.64
N GLY A 179 -15.05 10.36 -16.79
CA GLY A 179 -14.18 10.78 -15.68
C GLY A 179 -13.09 11.75 -16.08
N PHE A 180 -11.86 11.45 -15.66
CA PHE A 180 -10.69 12.27 -15.96
C PHE A 180 -9.53 11.40 -16.44
N VAL A 181 -8.82 11.86 -17.47
CA VAL A 181 -7.72 11.12 -18.08
C VAL A 181 -6.47 11.98 -18.20
N MET A 182 -5.32 11.37 -17.99
CA MET A 182 -4.02 11.94 -18.35
C MET A 182 -3.28 10.93 -19.21
N GLU A 183 -2.85 11.36 -20.39
CA GLU A 183 -2.07 10.55 -21.32
C GLU A 183 -0.70 11.20 -21.59
N ARG A 184 0.38 10.50 -21.22
CA ARG A 184 1.76 10.91 -21.48
C ARG A 184 2.56 9.75 -22.06
N GLY A 185 2.65 9.72 -23.38
CA GLY A 185 3.36 8.65 -24.10
C GLY A 185 2.67 7.30 -23.93
N LYS A 186 3.28 6.37 -23.19
CA LYS A 186 2.70 5.05 -22.86
C LYS A 186 1.99 5.02 -21.51
N LEU A 187 2.13 6.07 -20.70
CA LEU A 187 1.50 6.15 -19.39
C LEU A 187 0.10 6.76 -19.55
N ILE A 188 -0.91 6.00 -19.13
CA ILE A 188 -2.29 6.47 -19.09
C ILE A 188 -2.80 6.35 -17.65
N LEU A 189 -3.20 7.48 -17.06
CA LEU A 189 -3.90 7.52 -15.79
C LEU A 189 -5.37 7.85 -16.03
N ARG A 190 -6.27 7.06 -15.45
CA ARG A 190 -7.72 7.29 -15.52
C ARG A 190 -8.27 7.38 -14.11
N TYR A 191 -9.03 8.43 -13.84
CA TYR A 191 -9.80 8.55 -12.62
C TYR A 191 -11.28 8.39 -12.96
N HIS A 192 -11.93 7.46 -12.28
CA HIS A 192 -13.38 7.26 -12.31
C HIS A 192 -13.93 7.35 -10.89
N ARG A 193 -15.13 7.92 -10.72
CA ARG A 193 -15.73 8.12 -9.38
C ARG A 193 -15.96 6.79 -8.64
N ASP A 194 -16.28 5.74 -9.37
CA ASP A 194 -16.65 4.45 -8.78
C ASP A 194 -15.46 3.49 -8.56
N THR A 195 -14.38 3.60 -9.36
CA THR A 195 -13.22 2.70 -9.27
C THR A 195 -11.95 3.39 -8.76
N GLY A 196 -11.95 4.72 -8.69
CA GLY A 196 -10.81 5.51 -8.25
C GLY A 196 -9.79 5.73 -9.37
N LEU A 197 -8.52 5.83 -8.98
CA LEU A 197 -7.42 6.09 -9.90
C LEU A 197 -6.77 4.78 -10.38
N GLU A 198 -6.73 4.62 -11.69
CA GLU A 198 -6.15 3.47 -12.38
C GLU A 198 -4.97 3.90 -13.24
N ARG A 199 -3.96 3.02 -13.30
CA ARG A 199 -2.80 3.18 -14.17
C ARG A 199 -2.79 2.08 -15.23
N THR A 200 -2.86 2.49 -16.49
CA THR A 200 -2.69 1.62 -17.65
C THR A 200 -1.35 1.93 -18.33
N THR A 201 -0.67 0.90 -18.83
CA THR A 201 0.64 1.00 -19.52
C THR A 201 0.55 0.44 -20.93
#